data_AF-A0A383UWE3-F1
#
_entry.id   AF-A0A383UWE3-F1
#
_cell.length_a   1.000
_cell.length_b   1.000
_cell.length_c   1.000
_cell.angle_alpha   90.00
_cell.angle_beta   90.00
_cell.angle_gamma   90.00
#
_symmetry.space_group_name_H-M   'P 1'
#
loop_
_entity.id
_entity.type
_entity.pdbx_description
1 polymer ?
#
loop_
_entity_poly.entity_id
_entity_poly.type
_entity_poly.pdbx_seq_one_letter_code
_entity_poly.pdbx_strand_id
1 'polypeptide(L)'
;MDKNELESPQLALHLADGALAPLFSSADFDTPRVPGLQFQTQAQALSSLTNTAIIAYDTSLRLGLGAPMRIMVEMQSSGPIVLQSFLNPSSIDNNEGNKNSRSLIEIDGEPQKSIESCLGNGTTDRGSKGSKMCVPDLSIANDKDVHEEREDRNPISPSPPLLIAVVVAPTSSEAAEARKAASQLVRAGRECQRAWLRGRMEIDSESSLLGDKRYK
;
A
#
# COMPACT_ATOMS: atom_id res chain seq x y z
N MET A 1 33.67 0.81 27.35
CA MET A 1 32.86 1.86 26.73
C MET A 1 33.52 2.07 25.37
N ASP A 2 33.04 1.51 24.26
CA ASP A 2 31.67 1.14 23.90
C ASP A 2 31.66 -0.11 23.01
N LYS A 3 30.84 -1.10 23.39
CA LYS A 3 30.54 -2.29 22.59
C LYS A 3 29.27 -2.01 21.79
N ASN A 4 29.37 -1.16 20.78
CA ASN A 4 28.34 -1.11 19.74
C ASN A 4 28.85 -1.95 18.57
N GLU A 5 28.93 -3.27 18.78
CA GLU A 5 28.74 -4.18 17.67
C GLU A 5 27.34 -3.88 17.13
N LEU A 6 27.34 -3.26 15.96
CA LEU A 6 26.17 -2.95 15.18
C LEU A 6 25.51 -4.29 14.82
N GLU A 7 24.75 -4.88 15.74
CA GLU A 7 23.84 -5.98 15.43
C GLU A 7 22.87 -5.44 14.38
N SER A 8 23.17 -5.73 13.12
CA SER A 8 22.22 -5.59 12.05
C SER A 8 21.02 -6.47 12.40
N PRO A 9 19.80 -5.95 12.32
CA PRO A 9 18.62 -6.73 12.66
C PRO A 9 18.53 -7.98 11.77
N GLN A 10 18.09 -9.10 12.34
CA GLN A 10 17.91 -10.35 11.61
C GLN A 10 16.59 -10.34 10.82
N LEU A 11 16.41 -9.35 9.96
CA LEU A 11 15.25 -9.25 9.09
C LEU A 11 15.43 -10.08 7.83
N ALA A 12 14.41 -10.86 7.48
CA ALA A 12 14.31 -11.43 6.15
C ALA A 12 13.55 -10.45 5.24
N LEU A 13 14.12 -10.14 4.08
CA LEU A 13 13.61 -9.16 3.13
C LEU A 13 13.43 -9.83 1.77
N HIS A 14 12.29 -9.56 1.13
CA HIS A 14 11.99 -10.15 -0.18
C HIS A 14 11.13 -9.20 -1.00
N LEU A 15 11.56 -8.90 -2.22
CA LEU A 15 10.82 -8.10 -3.19
C LEU A 15 10.66 -8.95 -4.45
N ALA A 16 9.41 -9.24 -4.82
CA ALA A 16 9.09 -10.03 -6.00
C ALA A 16 7.94 -9.40 -6.79
N ASP A 17 7.79 -9.80 -8.04
CA ASP A 17 6.61 -9.46 -8.84
C ASP A 17 5.43 -10.42 -8.60
N GLY A 18 4.29 -10.14 -9.24
CA GLY A 18 3.10 -11.01 -9.19
C GLY A 18 3.27 -12.39 -9.84
N ALA A 19 4.35 -12.62 -10.61
CA ALA A 19 4.70 -13.91 -11.17
C ALA A 19 5.70 -14.69 -10.29
N LEU A 20 5.95 -14.20 -9.06
CA LEU A 20 6.93 -14.75 -8.11
C LEU A 20 8.38 -14.69 -8.60
N ALA A 21 8.69 -13.82 -9.56
CA ALA A 21 10.08 -13.56 -9.94
C ALA A 21 10.72 -12.63 -8.87
N PRO A 22 11.75 -13.08 -8.13
CA PRO A 22 12.40 -12.26 -7.13
C PRO A 22 13.25 -11.18 -7.81
N LEU A 23 13.05 -9.92 -7.42
CA LEU A 23 13.92 -8.79 -7.77
C LEU A 23 15.05 -8.63 -6.74
N PHE A 24 14.74 -8.94 -5.48
CA PHE A 24 15.67 -8.92 -4.36
C PHE A 24 15.22 -9.93 -3.31
N SER A 25 16.15 -10.71 -2.77
CA SER A 25 15.88 -11.65 -1.69
C SER A 25 17.07 -11.72 -0.75
N SER A 26 16.84 -11.56 0.56
CA SER A 26 17.89 -11.75 1.57
C SER A 26 18.25 -13.23 1.77
N ALA A 27 17.42 -14.15 1.29
CA ALA A 27 17.60 -15.59 1.46
C ALA A 27 18.61 -16.23 0.51
N ASP A 28 19.15 -15.48 -0.44
CA ASP A 28 20.21 -15.96 -1.33
C ASP A 28 21.56 -16.15 -0.60
N PHE A 29 21.63 -15.79 0.69
CA PHE A 29 22.85 -15.83 1.52
C PHE A 29 22.92 -16.99 2.53
N ASP A 30 21.96 -17.92 2.55
CA ASP A 30 22.00 -19.01 3.55
C ASP A 30 22.92 -20.17 3.13
N THR A 31 24.05 -20.23 3.83
CA THR A 31 25.00 -21.35 3.86
C THR A 31 24.35 -22.59 4.49
N PRO A 32 24.74 -23.81 4.10
CA PRO A 32 24.02 -25.03 4.47
C PRO A 32 24.15 -25.32 5.97
N ARG A 33 23.05 -25.13 6.73
CA ARG A 33 22.95 -25.56 8.12
C ARG A 33 22.41 -26.99 8.20
N VAL A 34 23.34 -27.90 8.48
CA VAL A 34 23.18 -29.27 9.04
C VAL A 34 22.37 -30.29 8.21
N PRO A 35 22.98 -31.41 7.76
CA PRO A 35 22.26 -32.50 7.11
C PRO A 35 21.40 -33.25 8.12
N GLY A 36 20.09 -33.43 7.83
CA GLY A 36 19.25 -34.42 8.53
C GLY A 36 17.84 -33.96 8.94
N LEU A 37 17.54 -32.66 8.90
CA LEU A 37 16.18 -32.15 9.10
C LEU A 37 15.77 -31.36 7.86
N GLN A 38 14.67 -31.73 7.21
CA GLN A 38 14.10 -30.99 6.08
C GLN A 38 13.51 -29.66 6.58
N PHE A 39 14.37 -28.71 6.94
CA PHE A 39 13.96 -27.33 7.10
C PHE A 39 13.73 -26.73 5.72
N GLN A 40 12.58 -26.08 5.57
CA GLN A 40 12.27 -25.27 4.40
C GLN A 40 13.36 -24.21 4.26
N THR A 41 14.00 -24.09 3.09
CA THR A 41 14.99 -23.02 2.88
C THR A 41 14.31 -21.68 3.07
N GLN A 42 15.04 -20.68 3.60
CA GLN A 42 14.47 -19.34 3.83
C GLN A 42 13.83 -18.79 2.55
N ALA A 43 14.44 -19.03 1.39
CA ALA A 43 13.92 -18.63 0.08
C ALA A 43 12.56 -19.28 -0.21
N GLN A 44 12.40 -20.58 0.04
CA GLN A 44 11.13 -21.27 -0.17
C GLN A 44 10.03 -20.76 0.78
N ALA A 45 10.38 -20.45 2.04
CA ALA A 45 9.44 -19.88 3.00
C ALA A 45 8.96 -18.48 2.56
N LEU A 46 9.88 -17.63 2.09
CA LEU A 46 9.55 -16.29 1.55
C LEU A 46 8.67 -16.38 0.31
N SER A 47 8.98 -17.28 -0.63
CA SER A 47 8.13 -17.51 -1.81
C SER A 47 6.72 -17.98 -1.44
N SER A 48 6.59 -18.85 -0.42
CA SER A 48 5.29 -19.30 0.09
C SER A 48 4.49 -18.15 0.73
N LEU A 49 5.14 -17.29 1.50
CA LEU A 49 4.54 -16.08 2.08
C LEU A 49 4.08 -15.11 0.98
N THR A 50 4.90 -14.89 -0.05
CA THR A 50 4.55 -14.04 -1.20
C THR A 50 3.35 -14.61 -1.96
N ASN A 51 3.31 -15.91 -2.21
CA ASN A 51 2.17 -16.56 -2.86
C ASN A 51 0.88 -16.39 -2.02
N THR A 52 0.98 -16.54 -0.70
CA THR A 52 -0.14 -16.28 0.21
C THR A 52 -0.59 -14.81 0.13
N ALA A 53 0.35 -13.87 0.01
CA ALA A 53 0.04 -12.45 -0.17
C ALA A 53 -0.72 -12.17 -1.47
N ILE A 54 -0.36 -12.82 -2.57
CA ILE A 54 -1.06 -12.71 -3.87
C ILE A 54 -2.50 -13.21 -3.73
N ILE A 55 -2.69 -14.37 -3.09
CA ILE A 55 -4.03 -14.91 -2.84
C ILE A 55 -4.85 -13.93 -1.96
N ALA A 56 -4.23 -13.35 -0.93
CA ALA A 56 -4.87 -12.34 -0.09
C ALA A 56 -5.24 -11.06 -0.88
N TYR A 57 -4.39 -10.64 -1.81
CA TYR A 57 -4.64 -9.54 -2.73
C TYR A 57 -5.85 -9.81 -3.64
N ASP A 58 -5.86 -10.96 -4.32
CA ASP A 58 -6.93 -11.32 -5.25
C ASP A 58 -8.26 -11.57 -4.53
N THR A 59 -8.22 -12.19 -3.34
CA THR A 59 -9.42 -12.40 -2.52
C THR A 59 -10.02 -11.07 -2.08
N SER A 60 -9.20 -10.09 -1.66
CA SER A 60 -9.67 -8.74 -1.32
C SER A 60 -10.39 -8.07 -2.49
N LEU A 61 -9.85 -8.18 -3.70
CA LEU A 61 -10.49 -7.67 -4.91
C LEU A 61 -11.81 -8.37 -5.21
N ARG A 62 -11.85 -9.71 -5.13
CA ARG A 62 -13.07 -10.49 -5.39
C ARG A 62 -14.18 -10.23 -4.37
N LEU A 63 -13.82 -9.94 -3.13
CA LEU A 63 -14.77 -9.61 -2.06
C LEU A 63 -15.22 -8.15 -2.08
N GLY A 64 -14.71 -7.33 -3.01
CA GLY A 64 -15.05 -5.90 -3.09
C GLY A 64 -14.46 -5.05 -1.97
N LEU A 65 -13.44 -5.55 -1.25
CA LEU A 65 -12.74 -4.82 -0.18
C LEU A 65 -11.72 -3.81 -0.74
N GLY A 66 -11.48 -3.83 -2.06
CA GLY A 66 -10.49 -3.01 -2.74
C GLY A 66 -9.09 -3.63 -2.78
N ALA A 67 -8.14 -2.92 -3.39
CA ALA A 67 -6.75 -3.37 -3.50
C ALA A 67 -6.02 -3.11 -2.17
N PRO A 68 -5.54 -4.14 -1.46
CA PRO A 68 -4.86 -3.93 -0.18
C PRO A 68 -3.55 -3.19 -0.40
N MET A 69 -3.21 -2.30 0.52
CA MET A 69 -1.94 -1.57 0.51
C MET A 69 -0.85 -2.30 1.29
N ARG A 70 -1.24 -2.84 2.46
CA ARG A 70 -0.34 -3.54 3.37
C ARG A 70 -1.12 -4.54 4.22
N ILE A 71 -0.55 -5.72 4.41
CA ILE A 71 -0.97 -6.72 5.40
C ILE A 71 0.13 -6.81 6.45
N MET A 72 -0.27 -6.83 7.73
CA MET A 72 0.61 -7.06 8.87
C MET A 72 0.08 -8.24 9.66
N VAL A 73 0.96 -9.22 9.91
CA VAL A 73 0.66 -10.40 10.73
C VAL A 73 1.58 -10.37 11.93
N GLU A 74 1.00 -10.34 13.13
CA GLU A 74 1.72 -10.42 14.39
C GLU A 74 1.35 -11.73 15.08
N MET A 75 2.36 -12.51 15.46
CA MET A 75 2.14 -13.75 16.18
C MET A 75 2.15 -13.49 17.70
N GLN A 76 1.34 -14.26 18.43
CA GLN A 76 1.20 -14.14 19.88
C GLN A 76 2.53 -14.27 20.63
N SER A 77 2.57 -13.80 21.88
CA SER A 77 3.71 -13.96 22.81
C SER A 77 5.02 -13.30 22.34
N SER A 78 4.93 -12.09 21.78
CA SER A 78 6.09 -11.39 21.19
C SER A 78 6.78 -12.20 20.07
N GLY A 79 5.98 -12.97 19.32
CA GLY A 79 6.44 -13.80 18.22
C GLY A 79 6.82 -12.99 16.98
N PRO A 80 7.02 -13.68 15.84
CA PRO A 80 7.42 -13.04 14.60
C PRO A 80 6.36 -12.07 14.07
N ILE A 81 6.83 -11.05 13.35
CA ILE A 81 6.00 -10.11 12.60
C ILE A 81 6.30 -10.25 11.12
N VAL A 82 5.25 -10.34 10.31
CA VAL A 82 5.33 -10.33 8.86
C VAL A 82 4.65 -9.07 8.32
N LEU A 83 5.35 -8.32 7.49
CA LEU A 83 4.84 -7.17 6.76
C LEU A 83 4.84 -7.47 5.26
N GLN A 84 3.69 -7.38 4.62
CA GLN A 84 3.53 -7.55 3.18
C GLN A 84 2.97 -6.23 2.62
N SER A 85 3.73 -5.52 1.81
CA SER A 85 3.30 -4.27 1.16
C SER A 85 3.10 -4.49 -0.33
N PHE A 86 1.97 -4.06 -0.87
CA PHE A 86 1.60 -4.21 -2.27
C PHE A 86 1.86 -2.90 -3.02
N LEU A 87 2.71 -2.97 -4.03
CA LEU A 87 3.11 -1.83 -4.84
C LEU A 87 2.30 -1.81 -6.13
N ASN A 88 1.05 -1.35 -6.03
CA ASN A 88 0.15 -1.27 -7.18
C ASN A 88 0.69 -0.31 -8.24
N PRO A 89 0.69 -0.66 -9.53
CA PRO A 89 1.20 0.19 -10.60
C PRO A 89 0.51 1.56 -10.66
N SER A 90 -0.81 1.58 -10.49
CA SER A 90 -1.65 2.79 -10.52
C SER A 90 -1.38 3.79 -9.39
N SER A 91 -0.53 3.43 -8.42
CA SER A 91 -0.20 4.31 -7.28
C SER A 91 1.12 5.06 -7.43
N ILE A 92 1.79 4.94 -8.57
CA ILE A 92 3.06 5.64 -8.86
C ILE A 92 2.83 7.15 -9.00
N ASP A 93 1.74 7.56 -9.64
CA ASP A 93 1.46 8.97 -9.97
C ASP A 93 0.90 9.77 -8.77
N ASN A 94 0.21 9.10 -7.84
CA ASN A 94 -0.51 9.76 -6.74
C ASN A 94 0.40 10.38 -5.66
N ASN A 95 1.69 10.04 -5.62
CA ASN A 95 2.59 10.45 -4.54
C ASN A 95 3.42 11.71 -4.84
N GLU A 96 3.46 12.17 -6.09
CA GLU A 96 4.22 13.38 -6.44
C GLU A 96 3.42 14.67 -6.20
N GLY A 97 2.08 14.61 -6.24
CA GLY A 97 1.19 15.76 -6.08
C GLY A 97 0.86 16.21 -4.65
N ASN A 98 1.16 15.41 -3.61
CA ASN A 98 0.67 15.66 -2.25
C ASN A 98 1.75 16.15 -1.25
N LYS A 99 2.75 16.90 -1.71
CA LYS A 99 3.74 17.55 -0.82
C LYS A 99 3.27 18.90 -0.24
N ASN A 100 2.10 19.42 -0.66
CA ASN A 100 1.61 20.74 -0.25
C ASN A 100 0.47 20.73 0.79
N SER A 101 0.07 19.58 1.34
CA SER A 101 -0.99 19.52 2.34
C SER A 101 -0.44 19.45 3.77
N ARG A 102 0.50 20.33 4.13
CA ARG A 102 0.77 20.69 5.53
C ARG A 102 -0.02 21.96 5.84
N SER A 103 -1.30 21.78 6.14
CA SER A 103 -2.10 22.81 6.82
C SER A 103 -1.56 22.96 8.24
N LEU A 104 -0.68 23.94 8.43
CA LEU A 104 -0.31 24.54 9.71
C LEU A 104 -1.57 24.96 10.47
N ILE A 105 -1.87 24.28 11.58
CA ILE A 105 -2.51 24.93 12.72
C ILE A 105 -1.59 24.64 13.90
N GLU A 106 -0.66 25.57 14.11
CA GLU A 106 0.17 25.66 15.30
C GLU A 106 0.00 27.11 15.79
N ILE A 107 -0.88 27.28 16.78
CA ILE A 107 -0.83 28.41 17.72
C ILE A 107 -0.88 27.78 19.12
N ASP A 108 0.32 27.44 19.56
CA ASP A 108 0.90 27.58 20.90
C ASP A 108 -0.02 27.86 22.11
N GLY A 109 0.13 27.02 23.16
CA GLY A 109 -0.26 27.34 24.55
C GLY A 109 -0.94 26.23 25.38
N GLU A 110 -0.16 25.38 26.05
CA GLU A 110 -0.60 24.51 27.17
C GLU A 110 -0.64 25.30 28.51
N PRO A 111 -1.10 24.76 29.67
CA PRO A 111 -2.27 23.93 30.00
C PRO A 111 -3.11 24.53 31.16
N GLN A 112 -4.33 24.03 31.41
CA GLN A 112 -4.90 23.68 32.74
C GLN A 112 -6.44 23.76 32.82
N LYS A 113 -6.99 22.76 33.55
CA LYS A 113 -8.22 22.75 34.34
C LYS A 113 -9.59 22.82 33.64
N SER A 114 -10.30 21.70 33.81
CA SER A 114 -11.65 21.58 34.40
C SER A 114 -12.56 22.81 34.35
N ILE A 115 -13.78 22.64 33.84
CA ILE A 115 -15.06 22.73 34.58
C ILE A 115 -16.23 22.72 33.56
N GLU A 116 -17.31 22.10 34.02
CA GLU A 116 -18.63 21.92 33.45
C GLU A 116 -19.33 23.17 32.87
N SER A 117 -20.29 22.88 31.98
CA SER A 117 -21.63 23.47 31.82
C SER A 117 -21.83 24.98 31.98
N CYS A 118 -22.54 25.59 31.03
CA CYS A 118 -23.66 26.53 31.26
C CYS A 118 -24.34 26.79 29.90
N LEU A 119 -25.57 26.33 29.68
CA LEU A 119 -26.81 27.07 30.00
C LEU A 119 -26.96 28.36 29.18
N GLY A 120 -27.68 28.27 28.07
CA GLY A 120 -28.27 29.41 27.38
C GLY A 120 -29.76 29.50 27.69
N ASN A 121 -30.11 30.31 28.70
CA ASN A 121 -31.42 30.96 28.82
C ASN A 121 -31.25 32.37 28.22
N GLY A 122 -32.16 33.00 27.51
CA GLY A 122 -33.52 32.71 27.07
C GLY A 122 -34.10 34.04 26.57
N THR A 123 -34.96 34.02 25.56
CA THR A 123 -35.95 35.09 25.35
C THR A 123 -37.25 34.46 24.87
N THR A 124 -38.35 34.91 25.45
CA THR A 124 -39.72 34.43 25.30
C THR A 124 -40.44 35.15 24.15
N ASP A 125 -41.23 34.46 23.32
CA ASP A 125 -42.65 34.80 23.08
C ASP A 125 -43.41 33.72 22.26
N ARG A 126 -44.36 33.09 22.96
CA ARG A 126 -45.71 32.60 22.62
C ARG A 126 -46.19 32.60 21.15
N GLY A 127 -46.66 31.43 20.68
CA GLY A 127 -47.82 31.38 19.77
C GLY A 127 -47.96 30.20 18.78
N SER A 128 -48.76 29.20 19.19
CA SER A 128 -49.79 28.55 18.35
C SER A 128 -49.42 27.53 17.25
N LYS A 129 -49.78 26.27 17.56
CA LYS A 129 -50.42 25.22 16.72
C LYS A 129 -49.74 24.79 15.41
N GLY A 130 -49.40 23.49 15.34
CA GLY A 130 -49.33 22.78 14.06
C GLY A 130 -48.52 21.51 14.07
N SER A 131 -49.06 20.43 14.64
CA SER A 131 -48.59 19.06 14.44
C SER A 131 -48.53 18.71 12.95
N LYS A 132 -47.35 18.44 12.38
CA LYS A 132 -47.19 17.64 11.15
C LYS A 132 -45.88 16.85 11.19
N MET A 133 -46.08 15.56 11.42
CA MET A 133 -45.13 14.47 11.26
C MET A 133 -44.73 14.39 9.78
N CYS A 134 -43.44 14.46 9.45
CA CYS A 134 -42.94 14.12 8.12
C CYS A 134 -42.24 12.76 8.22
N VAL A 135 -42.94 11.75 7.72
CA VAL A 135 -42.39 10.43 7.36
C VAL A 135 -41.43 10.58 6.18
N PRO A 136 -40.36 9.77 6.08
CA PRO A 136 -39.51 9.74 4.89
C PRO A 136 -40.23 8.94 3.79
N ASP A 137 -40.53 9.60 2.67
CA ASP A 137 -41.08 8.96 1.47
C ASP A 137 -39.93 8.53 0.55
N LEU A 138 -39.71 7.23 0.44
CA LEU A 138 -38.89 6.61 -0.60
C LEU A 138 -39.69 6.62 -1.91
N SER A 139 -39.44 7.59 -2.77
CA SER A 139 -39.84 7.53 -4.17
C SER A 139 -38.64 7.18 -5.05
N ILE A 140 -38.56 5.90 -5.39
CA ILE A 140 -37.82 5.35 -6.52
C ILE A 140 -38.44 5.93 -7.80
N ALA A 141 -37.64 6.65 -8.58
CA ALA A 141 -37.92 6.92 -9.99
C ALA A 141 -36.62 6.82 -10.77
N ASN A 142 -36.54 5.76 -11.60
CA ASN A 142 -35.59 5.62 -12.68
C ASN A 142 -35.73 6.81 -13.62
N ASP A 143 -34.64 7.53 -13.87
CA ASP A 143 -34.51 8.29 -15.10
C ASP A 143 -33.20 7.94 -15.79
N LYS A 144 -33.28 7.84 -17.10
CA LYS A 144 -32.28 7.27 -18.00
C LYS A 144 -31.32 8.37 -18.41
N ASP A 145 -30.13 8.40 -17.82
CA ASP A 145 -29.00 9.05 -18.46
C ASP A 145 -28.14 7.99 -19.15
N VAL A 146 -28.41 7.84 -20.45
CA VAL A 146 -27.51 7.22 -21.42
C VAL A 146 -26.32 8.18 -21.57
N HIS A 147 -25.36 8.08 -20.66
CA HIS A 147 -24.05 8.66 -20.91
C HIS A 147 -23.32 7.69 -21.83
N GLU A 148 -23.24 8.06 -23.11
CA GLU A 148 -22.40 7.42 -24.10
C GLU A 148 -21.02 7.13 -23.49
N GLU A 149 -20.68 5.85 -23.41
CA GLU A 149 -19.34 5.37 -23.18
C GLU A 149 -18.49 5.88 -24.34
N ARG A 150 -17.87 7.04 -24.16
CA ARG A 150 -16.66 7.38 -24.90
C ARG A 150 -15.62 6.39 -24.44
N GLU A 151 -15.53 5.31 -25.20
CA GLU A 151 -14.40 4.39 -25.23
C GLU A 151 -13.18 5.21 -25.65
N ASP A 152 -12.62 5.97 -24.70
CA ASP A 152 -11.30 6.57 -24.79
C ASP A 152 -10.35 5.39 -24.90
N ARG A 153 -10.12 4.95 -26.14
CA ARG A 153 -9.00 4.08 -26.52
C ARG A 153 -7.72 4.87 -26.35
N ASN A 154 -7.44 5.30 -25.12
CA ASN A 154 -6.06 5.49 -24.73
C ASN A 154 -5.40 4.15 -25.00
N PRO A 155 -4.35 4.07 -25.85
CA PRO A 155 -3.57 2.85 -25.94
C PRO A 155 -3.22 2.50 -24.50
N ILE A 156 -3.55 1.28 -24.06
CA ILE A 156 -3.29 0.82 -22.70
C ILE A 156 -1.79 0.92 -22.52
N SER A 157 -1.34 2.07 -22.03
CA SER A 157 0.06 2.33 -21.78
C SER A 157 0.43 1.28 -20.74
N PRO A 158 1.36 0.41 -21.07
CA PRO A 158 1.54 -0.80 -20.31
C PRO A 158 1.98 -0.40 -18.90
N SER A 159 1.22 -0.83 -17.90
CA SER A 159 1.53 -0.53 -16.51
C SER A 159 2.70 -1.41 -16.04
N PRO A 160 3.59 -0.90 -15.16
CA PRO A 160 4.62 -1.76 -14.57
C PRO A 160 3.98 -2.93 -13.82
N PRO A 161 4.73 -4.01 -13.54
CA PRO A 161 4.20 -5.13 -12.78
C PRO A 161 3.85 -4.72 -11.34
N LEU A 162 2.83 -5.37 -10.78
CA LEU A 162 2.59 -5.37 -9.33
C LEU A 162 3.82 -5.96 -8.64
N LEU A 163 4.36 -5.24 -7.65
CA LEU A 163 5.44 -5.75 -6.80
C LEU A 163 4.93 -5.97 -5.39
N ILE A 164 5.51 -6.95 -4.70
CA ILE A 164 5.17 -7.33 -3.33
C ILE A 164 6.45 -7.31 -2.51
N ALA A 165 6.47 -6.43 -1.50
CA ALA A 165 7.56 -6.30 -0.56
C ALA A 165 7.20 -7.04 0.74
N VAL A 166 7.93 -8.11 1.05
CA VAL A 166 7.78 -8.93 2.24
C VAL A 166 8.95 -8.66 3.19
N VAL A 167 8.64 -8.40 4.44
CA VAL A 167 9.62 -8.27 5.54
C VAL A 167 9.17 -9.17 6.68
N VAL A 168 10.09 -9.99 7.19
CA VAL A 168 9.86 -10.83 8.36
C VAL A 168 10.84 -10.45 9.44
N ALA A 169 10.30 -10.13 10.63
CA ALA A 169 11.07 -9.96 11.84
C ALA A 169 10.84 -11.16 12.77
N PRO A 170 11.88 -11.70 13.40
CA PRO A 170 11.78 -12.87 14.28
C PRO A 170 10.99 -12.56 15.56
N THR A 171 10.96 -11.30 15.99
CA THR A 171 10.33 -10.89 17.25
C THR A 171 9.52 -9.61 17.11
N SER A 172 8.54 -9.42 17.99
CA SER A 172 7.73 -8.20 17.99
C SER A 172 8.49 -6.94 18.41
N SER A 173 9.58 -7.07 19.16
CA SER A 173 10.45 -5.94 19.55
C SER A 173 11.09 -5.26 18.35
N GLU A 174 11.31 -6.00 17.26
CA GLU A 174 11.90 -5.49 16.03
C GLU A 174 10.86 -4.84 15.09
N ALA A 175 9.60 -4.67 15.51
CA ALA A 175 8.54 -4.12 14.67
C ALA A 175 8.87 -2.75 14.07
N ALA A 176 9.55 -1.88 14.83
CA ALA A 176 9.93 -0.55 14.35
C ALA A 176 10.94 -0.63 13.22
N GLU A 177 11.89 -1.55 13.35
CA GLU A 177 12.93 -1.81 12.37
C GLU A 177 12.36 -2.51 11.13
N ALA A 178 11.47 -3.48 11.32
CA ALA A 178 10.72 -4.12 10.25
C ALA A 178 9.93 -3.09 9.40
N ARG A 179 9.26 -2.12 10.05
CA ARG A 179 8.56 -1.03 9.35
C ARG A 179 9.50 -0.12 8.58
N LYS A 180 10.67 0.19 9.14
CA LYS A 180 11.71 0.97 8.46
C LYS A 180 12.23 0.23 7.23
N ALA A 181 12.58 -1.04 7.37
CA ALA A 181 13.02 -1.89 6.27
C ALA A 181 11.95 -2.07 5.19
N ALA A 182 10.69 -2.26 5.59
CA ALA A 182 9.56 -2.31 4.65
C ALA A 182 9.42 -1.00 3.87
N SER A 183 9.58 0.15 4.53
CA SER A 183 9.54 1.46 3.86
C SER A 183 10.69 1.64 2.86
N GLN A 184 11.88 1.16 3.19
CA GLN A 184 13.03 1.14 2.27
C GLN A 184 12.77 0.23 1.06
N LEU A 185 12.25 -0.97 1.30
CA LEU A 185 11.95 -1.93 0.24
C LEU A 185 10.83 -1.42 -0.69
N VAL A 186 9.82 -0.75 -0.13
CA VAL A 186 8.79 -0.06 -0.91
C VAL A 186 9.43 1.03 -1.77
N ARG A 187 10.31 1.87 -1.22
CA ARG A 187 10.98 2.91 -1.98
C ARG A 187 11.80 2.32 -3.15
N ALA A 188 12.59 1.28 -2.89
CA ALA A 188 13.36 0.58 -3.91
C ALA A 188 12.45 -0.01 -5.00
N GLY A 189 11.37 -0.70 -4.62
CA GLY A 189 10.41 -1.24 -5.58
C GLY A 189 9.74 -0.16 -6.45
N ARG A 190 9.43 1.01 -5.87
CA ARG A 190 8.91 2.16 -6.66
C ARG A 190 9.95 2.71 -7.61
N GLU A 191 11.22 2.77 -7.21
CA GLU A 191 12.30 3.16 -8.10
C GLU A 191 12.44 2.17 -9.27
N CYS A 192 12.33 0.85 -9.01
CA CYS A 192 12.28 -0.16 -10.07
C CYS A 192 11.10 0.05 -11.03
N GLN A 193 9.88 0.30 -10.53
CA GLN A 193 8.71 0.55 -11.37
C GLN A 193 8.85 1.83 -12.22
N ARG A 194 9.44 2.90 -11.67
CA ARG A 194 9.74 4.12 -12.43
C ARG A 194 10.81 3.89 -13.50
N ALA A 195 11.85 3.13 -13.18
CA ALA A 195 12.89 2.76 -14.14
C ALA A 195 12.32 1.90 -15.28
N TRP A 196 11.41 0.97 -14.95
CA TRP A 196 10.68 0.17 -15.93
C TRP A 196 9.85 1.04 -16.89
N LEU A 197 9.15 2.04 -16.37
CA LEU A 197 8.40 3.00 -17.20
C LEU A 197 9.34 3.79 -18.13
N ARG A 198 10.48 4.27 -17.61
CA ARG A 198 11.47 5.02 -18.41
C ARG A 198 12.06 4.18 -19.54
N GLY A 199 12.54 2.97 -19.23
CA GLY A 199 13.17 2.10 -20.22
C GLY A 199 12.22 1.71 -21.36
N ARG A 200 10.90 1.75 -21.12
CA ARG A 200 9.90 1.44 -22.15
C ARG A 200 9.64 2.62 -23.10
N MET A 201 9.69 3.85 -22.58
CA MET A 201 9.61 5.05 -23.43
C MET A 201 10.78 5.15 -24.42
N GLU A 202 11.96 4.66 -24.03
CA GLU A 202 13.14 4.62 -24.90
C GLU A 202 12.94 3.62 -26.06
N ILE A 203 12.39 2.43 -25.79
CA ILE A 203 12.12 1.40 -26.81
C ILE A 203 11.00 1.84 -27.78
N ASP A 204 9.95 2.48 -27.28
CA ASP A 204 8.86 3.01 -28.12
C ASP A 204 9.36 4.15 -29.03
N SER A 205 10.35 4.92 -28.58
CA SER A 205 11.01 5.97 -29.38
C SER A 205 11.90 5.38 -30.49
N GLU A 206 12.65 4.32 -30.22
CA GLU A 206 13.52 3.66 -31.22
C GLU A 206 12.72 2.88 -32.28
N SER A 207 11.64 2.21 -31.88
CA SER A 207 10.75 1.48 -32.81
C SER A 207 10.02 2.43 -33.76
N SER A 208 9.66 3.63 -33.31
CA SER A 208 9.10 4.70 -34.15
C SER A 208 10.09 5.22 -35.21
N LEU A 209 11.41 5.16 -34.95
CA LEU A 209 12.45 5.58 -35.87
C LEU A 209 12.84 4.50 -36.91
N LEU A 210 12.60 3.23 -36.63
CA LEU A 210 12.85 2.13 -37.57
C LEU A 210 11.69 1.87 -38.55
N GLY A 211 10.51 2.42 -38.30
CA GLY A 211 9.33 2.27 -39.16
C GLY A 211 9.41 2.99 -40.51
N ASP A 212 10.33 3.93 -40.68
CA ASP A 212 10.32 4.88 -41.82
C ASP A 212 11.33 4.52 -42.95
N LYS A 213 11.87 3.29 -42.97
CA LYS A 213 12.85 2.83 -43.98
C LYS A 213 12.38 1.67 -44.84
N ARG A 214 11.08 1.59 -45.14
CA ARG A 214 10.61 0.77 -46.27
C ARG A 214 9.72 1.62 -47.15
N TYR A 215 10.32 2.15 -48.21
CA TYR A 215 9.81 2.30 -49.59
C TYR A 215 10.68 3.36 -50.29
N LYS A 216 11.71 2.90 -51.00
CA LYS A 216 12.21 3.52 -52.23
C LYS A 216 12.84 2.42 -53.09
#